data_AF-A0A0A1FA21-F1
#
_entry.id   AF-A0A0A1FA21-F1
#
_cell.length_a   1.000
_cell.length_b   1.000
_cell.length_c   1.000
_cell.angle_alpha   90.00
_cell.angle_beta   90.00
_cell.angle_gamma   90.00
#
_symmetry.space_group_name_H-M   'P 1'
#
loop_
_entity.id
_entity.type
_entity.pdbx_description
1 polymer ?
#
loop_
_entity_poly.entity_id
_entity_poly.type
_entity_poly.pdbx_seq_one_letter_code
_entity_poly.pdbx_strand_id
1 'polypeptide(L)' 'MAGLRSIIGGEITEYTQLLEEARRHAVDRMVKNAHQMGANAVVMMRFDSSEMGQTMSEIVAYGTAVIIDPIAP' A
#
# COMPACT_ATOMS: atom_id res chain seq x y z
N MET A 1 1.23 -7.02 -27.13
CA MET A 1 1.73 -8.41 -27.01
C MET A 1 1.96 -8.76 -25.53
N ALA A 2 0.89 -8.83 -24.72
CA ALA A 2 0.96 -9.24 -23.31
C ALA A 2 0.03 -10.44 -22.98
N GLY A 3 -0.85 -10.82 -23.92
CA GLY A 3 -1.93 -11.79 -23.69
C GLY A 3 -1.54 -13.27 -23.69
N LEU A 4 -0.27 -13.64 -23.93
CA LEU A 4 0.15 -15.05 -23.96
C LEU A 4 0.94 -15.50 -22.71
N ARG A 5 1.43 -14.57 -21.86
CA ARG A 5 2.19 -14.95 -20.64
C ARG A 5 1.31 -15.32 -19.45
N SER A 6 0.08 -14.80 -19.40
CA SER A 6 -0.89 -15.11 -18.33
C SER A 6 -1.44 -16.54 -18.39
N ILE A 7 -1.39 -17.20 -19.55
CA ILE A 7 -1.96 -18.55 -19.76
C ILE A 7 -1.00 -19.66 -19.29
N ILE A 8 0.31 -19.39 -19.15
CA ILE A 8 1.33 -20.38 -18.75
C ILE A 8 1.63 -20.31 -17.23
N GLY A 9 0.91 -19.47 -16.48
CA GLY A 9 0.95 -19.50 -15.00
C GLY A 9 2.18 -18.83 -14.37
N GLY A 10 2.86 -17.94 -15.11
CA GLY A 10 3.93 -17.12 -14.57
C GLY A 10 3.43 -15.75 -14.22
N GLU A 11 3.58 -15.37 -12.95
CA GLU A 11 3.51 -13.99 -12.49
C GLU A 11 4.20 -13.04 -13.49
N ILE A 12 3.57 -11.91 -13.82
CA ILE A 12 4.24 -10.85 -14.58
C ILE A 12 5.13 -10.12 -13.57
N THR A 13 6.36 -10.58 -13.40
CA THR A 13 7.29 -10.09 -12.37
C THR A 13 7.42 -8.56 -12.36
N GLU A 14 7.48 -7.93 -13.54
CA GLU A 14 7.54 -6.47 -13.67
C GLU A 14 6.26 -5.78 -13.14
N TYR A 15 5.10 -6.39 -13.35
CA TYR A 15 3.82 -5.87 -12.85
C TYR A 15 3.72 -6.03 -11.33
N THR A 16 4.18 -7.16 -10.77
CA THR A 16 4.23 -7.32 -9.31
C THR A 16 5.20 -6.36 -8.67
N GLN A 17 6.38 -6.15 -9.27
CA GLN A 17 7.34 -5.15 -8.80
C GLN A 17 6.71 -3.76 -8.78
N LEU A 18 6.00 -3.38 -9.85
CA LEU A 18 5.28 -2.10 -9.91
C LEU A 18 4.24 -1.97 -8.78
N LEU A 19 3.44 -3.02 -8.54
CA LEU A 19 2.46 -3.01 -7.45
C LEU A 19 3.10 -2.93 -6.06
N GLU A 20 4.25 -3.58 -5.86
CA GLU A 20 5.02 -3.51 -4.62
C GLU A 20 5.60 -2.11 -4.39
N GLU A 21 6.15 -1.46 -5.42
CA GLU A 21 6.61 -0.07 -5.35
C GLU A 21 5.47 0.90 -5.05
N ALA A 22 4.34 0.75 -5.74
CA ALA A 22 3.15 1.57 -5.48
C ALA A 22 2.64 1.41 -4.04
N ARG A 23 2.65 0.18 -3.51
CA ARG A 23 2.30 -0.11 -2.12
C ARG A 23 3.23 0.60 -1.12
N ARG A 24 4.54 0.55 -1.36
CA ARG A 24 5.54 1.25 -0.53
C ARG A 24 5.30 2.76 -0.51
N HIS A 25 5.09 3.36 -1.68
CA HIS A 25 4.79 4.78 -1.77
C HIS A 25 3.49 5.18 -1.07
N ALA A 26 2.45 4.34 -1.13
CA ALA A 26 1.21 4.59 -0.40
C ALA A 26 1.44 4.59 1.12
N VAL A 27 2.21 3.63 1.64
CA VAL A 27 2.58 3.55 3.07
C VAL A 27 3.41 4.77 3.49
N ASP A 28 4.44 5.14 2.72
CA ASP A 28 5.31 6.28 3.03
C ASP A 28 4.51 7.57 3.18
N ARG A 29 3.53 7.80 2.28
CA ARG A 29 2.64 8.96 2.33
C ARG A 29 1.74 8.93 3.57
N MET A 30 1.15 7.78 3.88
CA MET A 30 0.32 7.60 5.07
C MET A 30 1.12 7.85 6.37
N VAL A 31 2.34 7.29 6.46
CA VAL A 31 3.25 7.47 7.59
C VAL A 31 3.68 8.93 7.74
N LYS A 32 4.00 9.60 6.62
CA LYS A 32 4.32 11.04 6.63
C LYS A 32 3.17 11.87 7.17
N ASN A 33 1.93 11.58 6.76
CA ASN A 33 0.75 12.26 7.27
C ASN A 33 0.54 12.00 8.77
N ALA A 34 0.71 10.76 9.23
CA ALA A 34 0.61 10.42 10.65
C ALA A 34 1.63 11.21 11.49
N HIS A 35 2.88 11.32 11.03
CA HIS A 35 3.90 12.14 11.69
C HIS A 35 3.52 13.62 11.73
N GLN A 36 2.96 14.17 10.64
CA GLN A 36 2.49 15.56 10.61
C GLN A 36 1.36 15.81 11.62
N MET A 37 0.60 14.78 11.98
CA MET A 37 -0.43 14.82 13.02
C MET A 37 0.14 14.62 14.44
N GLY A 38 1.46 14.42 14.59
CA GLY A 38 2.11 14.16 15.87
C GLY A 38 1.95 12.73 16.40
N ALA A 39 1.44 11.81 15.58
CA ALA A 39 1.32 10.40 15.95
C ALA A 39 2.67 9.69 15.90
N ASN A 40 2.84 8.67 16.75
CA ASN A 40 4.00 7.78 16.76
C ASN A 40 3.67 6.35 16.28
N ALA A 41 2.41 6.06 15.99
CA ALA A 41 1.96 4.79 15.44
C ALA A 41 0.71 4.96 14.56
N VAL A 42 0.49 3.97 13.68
CA VAL A 42 -0.76 3.80 12.91
C VAL A 42 -1.34 2.43 13.25
N VAL A 43 -2.55 2.39 13.78
CA VAL A 43 -3.27 1.15 14.11
C VAL A 43 -4.39 0.87 13.13
N MET A 44 -4.83 -0.39 13.05
CA MET A 44 -5.86 -0.84 12.11
C MET A 44 -5.54 -0.46 10.65
N MET A 45 -4.25 -0.57 10.29
CA MET A 45 -3.78 -0.28 8.94
C MET A 45 -4.32 -1.28 7.93
N ARG A 46 -4.77 -0.78 6.78
CA ARG A 46 -5.29 -1.57 5.66
C ARG A 46 -4.86 -0.96 4.34
N PHE A 47 -4.88 -1.80 3.30
CA PHE A 47 -4.90 -1.34 1.92
C PHE A 47 -6.32 -1.41 1.37
N ASP A 48 -6.69 -0.40 0.59
CA ASP A 48 -7.72 -0.52 -0.41
C ASP A 48 -7.07 -0.51 -1.79
N SER A 49 -7.72 -1.16 -2.75
CA SER A 49 -7.29 -1.12 -4.14
C SER A 49 -8.50 -1.07 -5.05
N SER A 50 -8.50 -0.12 -5.97
CA SER A 50 -9.56 0.03 -6.95
C SER A 50 -8.97 0.01 -8.37
N GLU A 51 -9.77 -0.44 -9.33
CA GLU A 51 -9.46 -0.29 -10.75
C GLU A 51 -10.25 0.91 -11.27
N MET A 52 -9.55 2.00 -11.59
CA MET A 52 -10.12 3.16 -12.27
C MET A 52 -10.04 2.94 -13.78
N GLY A 53 -11.14 2.45 -14.35
CA GLY A 53 -11.23 2.11 -15.77
C GLY A 53 -10.42 0.88 -16.14
N GLN A 54 -9.96 0.77 -17.39
CA GLN A 54 -9.24 -0.43 -17.88
C GLN A 54 -7.71 -0.36 -17.71
N THR A 55 -7.16 0.76 -17.26
CA THR A 55 -5.71 1.03 -17.39
C THR A 55 -5.05 1.51 -16.11
N MET A 56 -5.80 1.91 -15.08
CA MET A 56 -5.23 2.44 -13.85
C MET A 56 -5.69 1.62 -12.65
N SER A 57 -4.72 1.10 -11.90
CA SER A 57 -4.94 0.49 -10.59
C SER A 57 -4.47 1.46 -9.52
N GLU A 58 -5.34 1.75 -8.56
CA GLU A 58 -5.03 2.57 -7.40
C GLU A 58 -4.73 1.68 -6.20
N ILE A 59 -3.73 2.07 -5.39
CA ILE A 59 -3.47 1.48 -4.08
C ILE A 59 -3.52 2.60 -3.04
N VAL A 60 -4.41 2.45 -2.07
CA VAL A 60 -4.61 3.38 -0.97
C VAL A 60 -4.18 2.71 0.33
N ALA A 61 -3.28 3.33 1.09
CA ALA A 61 -2.96 2.91 2.45
C ALA A 61 -3.69 3.81 3.45
N TYR A 62 -4.40 3.23 4.42
CA TYR A 62 -5.11 3.98 5.45
C TYR A 62 -5.10 3.26 6.80
N GLY A 63 -5.33 4.02 7.87
CA GLY A 63 -5.38 3.54 9.25
C GLY A 63 -5.63 4.68 10.22
N THR A 64 -5.54 4.41 11.52
CA THR A 64 -5.77 5.40 12.58
C THR A 64 -4.43 5.83 13.18
N ALA A 65 -4.09 7.11 13.03
CA ALA A 65 -2.92 7.71 13.66
C ALA A 65 -3.14 7.86 15.17
N VAL A 66 -2.21 7.34 15.98
CA VAL A 66 -2.32 7.32 17.45
C VAL A 66 -0.98 7.64 18.11
N ILE A 67 -1.03 8.06 19.38
CA ILE A 67 0.12 8.11 20.27
C ILE A 67 0.00 6.93 21.23
N ILE A 68 1.01 6.08 21.29
CA ILE A 68 1.10 4.96 22.23
C ILE A 68 2.33 5.12 23.12
N ASP A 69 2.20 4.67 24.38
CA ASP A 69 3.30 4.56 25.33
C ASP A 69 3.68 3.08 25.52
N PRO A 70 4.96 2.77 25.80
CA PRO A 70 5.37 1.43 26.19
C PRO A 70 4.61 0.96 27.44
N ILE A 71 4.19 -0.29 27.46
CA ILE A 71 3.64 -0.91 28.67
C ILE A 71 4.81 -1.12 29.65
N ALA A 72 4.73 -0.52 30.83
CA ALA A 72 5.68 -0.77 31.91
C ALA A 72 5.62 -2.25 32.34
N PRO A 73 6.76 -2.89 32.69
CA PRO A 73 6.80 -4.29 33.09
C PRO A 73 5.99 -4.58 34.36
#